data_AF-A0A8I6XTS0-F1
#
_entry.id   AF-A0A8I6XTS0-F1
#
_cell.length_a   1.000
_cell.length_b   1.000
_cell.length_c   1.000
_cell.angle_alpha   90.00
_cell.angle_beta   90.00
_cell.angle_gamma   90.00
#
_symmetry.space_group_name_H-M   'P 1'
#
loop_
_entity.id
_entity.type
_entity.pdbx_description
1 polymer ?
#
loop_
_entity_poly.entity_id
_entity_poly.type
_entity_poly.pdbx_seq_one_letter_code
_entity_poly.pdbx_strand_id
1 'polypeptide(L)'
;MLLDHMHDRWDLEDTPDTEAKVLTIAKVRSRGWRSTLSSTYKAYKTDAARLANLPEDLQPEEWEWMIEYFGTDLKFHERSQKNTDSRKKQKTKRRTGSKSYSQVSFEKRNPETGEEPDCITLWELTHTKNGTWSNTESHDVYDKACEEVKNKDTETQGPLSDEQRHNIFQTT
;
A
#
# COMPACT_ATOMS: atom_id res chain seq x y z
N MET A 1 0.27 1.45 42.26
CA MET A 1 -0.74 2.22 41.51
C MET A 1 -0.47 2.26 40.00
N LEU A 2 0.69 2.71 39.51
CA LEU A 2 0.97 2.69 38.05
C LEU A 2 1.20 1.28 37.48
N LEU A 3 1.88 0.40 38.21
CA LEU A 3 2.11 -0.99 37.79
C LEU A 3 0.81 -1.81 37.72
N ASP A 4 -0.07 -1.69 38.71
CA ASP A 4 -1.39 -2.35 38.71
C ASP A 4 -2.22 -1.92 37.51
N HIS A 5 -2.27 -0.62 37.20
CA HIS A 5 -3.01 -0.13 36.05
C HIS A 5 -2.42 -0.60 34.71
N MET A 6 -1.09 -0.82 34.65
CA MET A 6 -0.47 -1.44 33.49
C MET A 6 -0.83 -2.92 33.39
N HIS A 7 -0.79 -3.68 34.48
CA HIS A 7 -1.16 -5.10 34.47
C HIS A 7 -2.62 -5.30 34.09
N ASP A 8 -3.53 -4.51 34.62
CA ASP A 8 -4.97 -4.55 34.31
C ASP A 8 -5.25 -4.26 32.82
N ARG A 9 -4.50 -3.34 32.21
CA ARG A 9 -4.63 -3.03 30.77
C ARG A 9 -4.09 -4.12 29.84
N TRP A 10 -3.20 -4.97 30.35
CA TRP A 10 -2.59 -6.08 29.61
C TRP A 10 -3.11 -7.45 30.07
N ASP A 11 -4.12 -7.46 30.95
CA ASP A 11 -4.81 -8.67 31.38
C ASP A 11 -5.80 -9.09 30.28
N LEU A 12 -5.24 -9.71 29.25
CA LEU A 12 -6.00 -10.27 28.14
C LEU A 12 -6.49 -11.65 28.55
N GLU A 13 -7.78 -11.90 28.43
CA GLU A 13 -8.34 -13.24 28.68
C GLU A 13 -7.61 -14.28 27.83
N ASP A 14 -7.07 -15.31 28.49
CA ASP A 14 -6.36 -16.43 27.86
C ASP A 14 -7.36 -17.38 27.17
N THR A 15 -7.87 -16.90 26.04
CA THR A 15 -8.78 -17.65 25.16
C THR A 15 -8.06 -18.01 23.86
N PRO A 16 -8.47 -19.09 23.17
CA PRO A 16 -7.91 -19.45 21.87
C PRO A 16 -7.99 -18.31 20.84
N ASP A 17 -9.02 -17.47 20.91
CA ASP A 17 -9.18 -16.31 20.03
C ASP A 17 -8.18 -15.19 20.34
N THR A 18 -7.91 -14.93 21.61
CA THR A 18 -6.87 -13.98 22.04
C THR A 18 -5.49 -14.47 21.60
N GLU A 19 -5.17 -15.74 21.84
CA GLU A 19 -3.90 -16.36 21.43
C GLU A 19 -3.71 -16.23 19.91
N ALA A 20 -4.74 -16.56 19.12
CA ALA A 20 -4.71 -16.46 17.67
C ALA A 20 -4.45 -15.02 17.18
N LYS A 21 -5.05 -14.01 17.82
CA LYS A 21 -4.82 -12.59 17.51
C LYS A 21 -3.38 -12.18 17.84
N VAL A 22 -2.89 -12.54 19.02
CA VAL A 22 -1.51 -12.23 19.46
C VAL A 22 -0.50 -12.87 18.50
N LEU A 23 -0.67 -14.15 18.18
CA LEU A 23 0.18 -14.86 17.23
C LEU A 23 0.13 -14.24 15.83
N THR A 24 -1.04 -13.76 15.39
CA THR A 24 -1.19 -13.07 14.10
C THR A 24 -0.38 -11.76 14.07
N ILE A 25 -0.50 -10.94 15.12
CA ILE A 25 0.26 -9.69 15.25
C ILE A 25 1.77 -9.98 15.31
N ALA A 26 2.18 -10.95 16.12
CA ALA A 26 3.58 -11.38 16.23
C ALA A 26 4.13 -11.83 14.87
N LYS A 27 3.42 -12.70 14.13
CA LYS A 27 3.82 -13.15 12.79
C LYS A 27 4.01 -11.99 11.82
N VAL A 28 3.12 -11.00 11.82
CA VAL A 28 3.23 -9.80 10.98
C VAL A 28 4.47 -8.98 11.37
N ARG A 29 4.69 -8.78 12.67
CA ARG A 29 5.85 -8.03 13.18
C ARG A 29 7.17 -8.72 12.85
N SER A 30 7.26 -10.04 13.05
CA SER A 30 8.44 -10.84 12.70
C SER A 30 8.70 -10.85 11.20
N ARG A 31 7.65 -10.86 10.35
CA ARG A 31 7.83 -10.73 8.88
C ARG A 31 8.34 -9.34 8.49
N GLY A 32 7.79 -8.28 9.11
CA GLY A 32 8.22 -6.91 8.87
C GLY A 32 9.68 -6.69 9.27
N TRP A 33 10.07 -7.17 10.45
CA TRP A 33 11.46 -7.14 10.93
C TRP A 33 12.40 -7.89 10.00
N ARG A 34 12.10 -9.13 9.59
CA ARG A 34 12.92 -9.83 8.59
C ARG A 34 13.07 -9.04 7.28
N SER A 35 12.01 -8.37 6.83
CA SER A 35 12.10 -7.55 5.62
C SER A 35 13.13 -6.41 5.71
N THR A 36 13.39 -5.84 6.89
CA THR A 36 14.39 -4.75 7.03
C THR A 36 15.81 -5.27 6.79
N LEU A 37 16.09 -6.52 7.21
CA LEU A 37 17.37 -7.20 7.04
C LEU A 37 17.67 -7.64 5.60
N SER A 38 16.65 -7.67 4.74
CA SER A 38 16.82 -8.04 3.32
C SER A 38 17.74 -7.06 2.57
N SER A 39 17.83 -5.81 3.02
CA SER A 39 18.73 -4.80 2.45
C SER A 39 20.20 -5.15 2.73
N THR A 40 20.53 -5.48 3.97
CA THR A 40 21.85 -5.97 4.39
C THR A 40 22.24 -7.24 3.65
N TYR A 41 21.32 -8.21 3.52
CA TYR A 41 21.56 -9.42 2.74
C TYR A 41 21.94 -9.12 1.28
N LYS A 42 21.21 -8.20 0.63
CA LYS A 42 21.42 -7.82 -0.78
C LYS A 42 22.69 -6.98 -1.02
N ALA A 43 23.24 -6.35 0.01
CA ALA A 43 24.46 -5.55 -0.11
C ALA A 43 25.69 -6.40 -0.48
N TYR A 44 25.67 -7.70 -0.14
CA TYR A 44 26.77 -8.62 -0.36
C TYR A 44 26.39 -9.75 -1.31
N LYS A 45 27.35 -10.18 -2.14
CA LYS A 45 27.13 -11.24 -3.14
C LYS A 45 27.35 -12.64 -2.59
N THR A 46 28.31 -12.82 -1.67
CA THR A 46 28.73 -14.11 -1.14
C THR A 46 28.30 -14.29 0.31
N ASP A 47 28.02 -15.52 0.73
CA ASP A 47 27.60 -15.82 2.10
C ASP A 47 28.71 -15.51 3.11
N ALA A 48 29.97 -15.78 2.77
CA ALA A 48 31.11 -15.39 3.61
C ALA A 48 31.14 -13.88 3.92
N ALA A 49 30.83 -13.04 2.92
CA ALA A 49 30.76 -11.59 3.13
C ALA A 49 29.52 -11.19 3.94
N ARG A 50 28.39 -11.90 3.79
CA ARG A 50 27.19 -11.67 4.60
C ARG A 50 27.43 -12.02 6.06
N LEU A 51 28.04 -13.16 6.34
CA LEU A 51 28.37 -13.61 7.70
C LEU A 51 29.34 -12.65 8.40
N ALA A 52 30.33 -12.12 7.66
CA ALA A 52 31.23 -11.10 8.19
C ALA A 52 30.54 -9.76 8.51
N ASN A 53 29.34 -9.52 7.98
CA ASN A 53 28.54 -8.32 8.17
C ASN A 53 27.27 -8.62 8.97
N LEU A 54 27.45 -9.16 10.18
CA LEU A 54 26.40 -9.40 11.15
C LEU A 54 25.78 -8.08 11.63
N PRO A 55 24.45 -7.89 11.55
CA PRO A 55 23.79 -6.74 12.18
C PRO A 55 23.93 -6.78 13.71
N GLU A 56 24.13 -5.62 14.33
CA GLU A 56 24.38 -5.47 15.79
C GLU A 56 23.30 -6.11 16.67
N ASP A 57 22.03 -6.06 16.23
CA ASP A 57 20.88 -6.57 16.99
C ASP A 57 20.63 -8.08 16.81
N LEU A 58 21.47 -8.82 16.07
CA LEU A 58 21.25 -10.23 15.77
C LEU A 58 22.34 -11.13 16.36
N GLN A 59 21.93 -12.31 16.82
CA GLN A 59 22.88 -13.37 17.13
C GLN A 59 23.43 -14.00 15.83
N PRO A 60 24.67 -14.53 15.84
CA PRO A 60 25.26 -15.17 14.66
C PRO A 60 24.39 -16.27 14.05
N GLU A 61 23.81 -17.13 14.89
CA GLU A 61 22.97 -18.26 14.47
C GLU A 61 21.67 -17.79 13.79
N GLU A 62 21.09 -16.70 14.30
CA GLU A 62 19.91 -16.09 13.69
C GLU A 62 20.25 -15.51 12.32
N TRP A 63 21.43 -14.90 12.18
CA TRP A 63 21.85 -14.33 10.90
C TRP A 63 22.21 -15.40 9.87
N GLU A 64 22.84 -16.49 10.28
CA GLU A 64 23.05 -17.67 9.44
C GLU A 64 21.73 -18.20 8.88
N TRP A 65 20.73 -18.39 9.75
CA TRP A 65 19.40 -18.80 9.33
C TRP A 65 18.73 -17.78 8.39
N MET A 66 18.92 -16.48 8.60
CA MET A 66 18.38 -15.45 7.71
C MET A 66 19.04 -15.48 6.33
N ILE A 67 20.35 -15.70 6.25
CA ILE A 67 21.07 -15.84 4.99
C ILE A 67 20.52 -17.04 4.21
N GLU A 68 20.35 -18.18 4.88
CA GLU A 68 19.70 -19.36 4.29
C GLU A 68 18.28 -19.02 3.81
N TYR A 69 17.45 -18.45 4.68
CA TYR A 69 16.08 -18.05 4.35
C TYR A 69 16.01 -17.16 3.11
N PHE A 70 16.86 -16.12 3.00
CA PHE A 70 16.87 -15.25 1.82
C PHE A 70 17.46 -15.92 0.58
N GLY A 71 18.33 -16.91 0.74
CA GLY A 71 18.99 -17.63 -0.34
C GLY A 71 18.19 -18.81 -0.90
N THR A 72 17.40 -19.49 -0.07
CA THR A 72 16.81 -20.80 -0.40
C THR A 72 15.29 -20.87 -0.26
N ASP A 73 14.63 -19.98 0.49
CA ASP A 73 13.18 -20.04 0.68
C ASP A 73 12.43 -19.67 -0.61
N LEU A 74 11.97 -20.70 -1.32
CA LEU A 74 11.26 -20.56 -2.59
C LEU A 74 10.00 -19.70 -2.46
N LYS A 75 9.23 -19.86 -1.37
CA LYS A 75 7.99 -19.09 -1.14
C LYS A 75 8.28 -17.59 -1.01
N PHE A 76 9.39 -17.23 -0.38
CA PHE A 76 9.86 -15.86 -0.26
C PHE A 76 10.27 -15.31 -1.62
N HIS A 77 11.04 -16.06 -2.41
CA HIS A 77 11.43 -15.65 -3.76
C HIS A 77 10.22 -15.43 -4.67
N GLU A 78 9.28 -16.36 -4.72
CA GLU A 78 8.06 -16.25 -5.53
C GLU A 78 7.26 -14.99 -5.18
N ARG A 79 7.03 -14.74 -3.88
CA ARG A 79 6.33 -13.53 -3.42
C ARG A 79 7.11 -12.26 -3.74
N SER A 80 8.42 -12.27 -3.54
CA SER A 80 9.30 -11.12 -3.84
C SER A 80 9.30 -10.80 -5.33
N GLN A 81 9.38 -11.82 -6.18
CA GLN A 81 9.36 -11.69 -7.63
C GLN A 81 8.00 -11.17 -8.11
N LYS A 82 6.91 -11.78 -7.64
CA LYS A 82 5.55 -11.31 -7.94
C LYS A 82 5.35 -9.84 -7.55
N ASN A 83 5.78 -9.45 -6.35
CA ASN A 83 5.72 -8.06 -5.91
C ASN A 83 6.55 -7.13 -6.79
N THR A 84 7.73 -7.57 -7.23
CA THR A 84 8.59 -6.82 -8.14
C THR A 84 7.91 -6.62 -9.49
N ASP A 85 7.32 -7.67 -10.06
CA ASP A 85 6.63 -7.59 -11.34
C ASP A 85 5.34 -6.77 -11.24
N SER A 86 4.59 -6.87 -10.15
CA SER A 86 3.46 -5.97 -9.87
C SER A 86 3.89 -4.51 -9.79
N ARG A 87 5.01 -4.20 -9.12
CA ARG A 87 5.56 -2.83 -9.07
C ARG A 87 5.98 -2.32 -10.43
N LYS A 88 6.60 -3.15 -11.28
CA LYS A 88 6.95 -2.78 -12.66
C LYS A 88 5.72 -2.44 -13.51
N LYS A 89 4.58 -3.10 -13.25
CA LYS A 89 3.31 -2.84 -13.96
C LYS A 89 2.58 -1.59 -13.45
N GLN A 90 2.91 -1.09 -12.25
CA GLN A 90 2.29 0.10 -11.70
C GLN A 90 2.79 1.35 -12.45
N LYS A 91 1.91 1.95 -13.25
CA LYS A 91 2.23 3.14 -14.06
C LYS A 91 1.82 4.44 -13.38
N THR A 92 0.72 4.44 -12.63
CA THR A 92 0.19 5.64 -11.96
C THR A 92 0.62 5.68 -10.50
N LYS A 93 0.85 6.90 -9.99
CA LYS A 93 1.33 7.11 -8.63
C LYS A 93 0.38 8.00 -7.85
N ARG A 94 -0.22 7.46 -6.80
CA ARG A 94 -1.06 8.23 -5.89
C ARG A 94 -0.23 9.11 -4.95
N ARG A 95 -0.73 10.31 -4.61
CA ARG A 95 -0.05 11.29 -3.73
C ARG A 95 -0.70 11.50 -2.36
N THR A 96 -1.81 10.85 -2.07
CA THR A 96 -2.58 11.09 -0.82
C THR A 96 -2.02 10.40 0.45
N GLY A 97 -0.90 9.70 0.36
CA GLY A 97 -0.33 8.96 1.48
C GLY A 97 -1.23 7.82 1.96
N SER A 98 -1.38 7.68 3.27
CA SER A 98 -2.10 6.56 3.92
C SER A 98 -3.63 6.69 3.93
N LYS A 99 -4.18 7.84 3.53
CA LYS A 99 -5.64 8.02 3.46
C LYS A 99 -6.21 7.04 2.44
N SER A 100 -7.40 6.49 2.63
CA SER A 100 -8.06 5.68 1.59
C SER A 100 -8.73 6.57 0.52
N TYR A 101 -9.18 6.00 -0.60
CA TYR A 101 -10.02 6.73 -1.56
C TYR A 101 -11.32 7.22 -0.91
N SER A 102 -11.98 6.36 -0.12
CA SER A 102 -13.20 6.71 0.62
C SER A 102 -12.99 7.84 1.62
N GLN A 103 -11.84 7.86 2.31
CA GLN A 103 -11.51 8.95 3.21
C GLN A 103 -11.31 10.27 2.45
N VAL A 104 -10.63 10.24 1.29
CA VAL A 104 -10.48 11.44 0.45
C VAL A 104 -11.84 11.92 -0.06
N SER A 105 -12.69 11.00 -0.53
CA SER A 105 -14.05 11.32 -0.97
C SER A 105 -14.83 12.02 0.15
N PHE A 106 -14.85 11.42 1.34
CA PHE A 106 -15.54 11.98 2.52
C PHE A 106 -15.03 13.37 2.91
N GLU A 107 -13.71 13.56 2.96
CA GLU A 107 -13.09 14.86 3.29
C GLU A 107 -13.32 15.94 2.23
N LYS A 108 -13.66 15.55 1.00
CA LYS A 108 -13.82 16.43 -0.17
C LYS A 108 -15.25 16.53 -0.66
N ARG A 109 -16.22 16.12 0.17
CA ARG A 109 -17.64 16.34 -0.10
C ARG A 109 -17.96 17.83 -0.22
N ASN A 110 -18.97 18.15 -1.01
CA ASN A 110 -19.48 19.50 -1.10
C ASN A 110 -20.01 19.93 0.30
N PRO A 111 -19.53 21.04 0.87
CA PRO A 111 -19.94 21.47 2.21
C PRO A 111 -21.42 21.86 2.31
N GLU A 112 -22.06 22.23 1.20
CA GLU A 112 -23.46 22.65 1.17
C GLU A 112 -24.40 21.48 0.84
N THR A 113 -24.06 20.67 -0.17
CA THR A 113 -24.95 19.57 -0.63
C THR A 113 -24.61 18.22 0.01
N GLY A 114 -23.41 18.06 0.57
CA GLY A 114 -22.92 16.79 1.12
C GLY A 114 -22.57 15.73 0.08
N GLU A 115 -22.68 16.05 -1.21
CA GLU A 115 -22.43 15.14 -2.33
C GLU A 115 -20.95 14.78 -2.43
N GLU A 116 -20.68 13.53 -2.81
CA GLU A 116 -19.32 13.04 -3.02
C GLU A 116 -18.72 13.54 -4.34
N PRO A 117 -17.40 13.75 -4.40
CA PRO A 117 -16.74 14.07 -5.66
C PRO A 117 -16.89 12.91 -6.66
N ASP A 118 -17.19 13.26 -7.91
CA ASP A 118 -17.19 12.32 -9.04
C ASP A 118 -15.83 11.61 -9.18
N CYS A 119 -15.83 10.43 -9.80
CA CYS A 119 -14.65 9.57 -10.00
C CYS A 119 -13.46 10.30 -10.66
N ILE A 120 -13.71 11.17 -11.65
CA ILE A 120 -12.67 11.95 -12.33
C ILE A 120 -12.07 13.00 -11.38
N THR A 121 -12.93 13.66 -10.61
CA THR A 121 -12.52 14.64 -9.60
C THR A 121 -11.73 13.96 -8.47
N LEU A 122 -12.20 12.80 -8.01
CA LEU A 122 -11.50 12.00 -7.00
C LEU A 122 -10.13 11.51 -7.52
N TRP A 123 -10.03 11.16 -8.80
CA TRP A 123 -8.76 10.80 -9.42
C TRP A 123 -7.77 11.97 -9.39
N GLU A 124 -8.18 13.16 -9.83
CA GLU A 124 -7.39 14.38 -9.77
C GLU A 124 -6.93 14.67 -8.34
N LEU A 125 -7.85 14.65 -7.36
CA LEU A 125 -7.57 14.91 -5.95
C LEU A 125 -6.54 13.94 -5.35
N THR A 126 -6.50 12.71 -5.85
CA THR A 126 -5.64 11.65 -5.31
C THR A 126 -4.29 11.56 -6.02
N HIS A 127 -4.20 12.04 -7.26
CA HIS A 127 -2.98 12.00 -8.08
C HIS A 127 -2.28 13.35 -8.24
N THR A 128 -2.87 14.43 -7.74
CA THR A 128 -2.24 15.75 -7.67
C THR A 128 -1.83 16.12 -6.25
N LYS A 129 -0.83 17.02 -6.12
CA LYS A 129 -0.51 17.72 -4.88
C LYS A 129 -0.17 19.16 -5.23
N ASN A 130 -0.92 20.12 -4.66
CA ASN A 130 -0.77 21.55 -4.95
C ASN A 130 -0.83 21.85 -6.46
N GLY A 131 -1.74 21.20 -7.20
CA GLY A 131 -1.88 21.35 -8.64
C GLY A 131 -0.79 20.69 -9.49
N THR A 132 0.20 20.03 -8.87
CA THR A 132 1.22 19.26 -9.59
C THR A 132 0.83 17.79 -9.65
N TRP A 133 0.77 17.24 -10.86
CA TRP A 133 0.52 15.82 -11.11
C TRP A 133 1.64 14.93 -10.58
N SER A 134 1.29 13.72 -10.19
CA SER A 134 2.24 12.75 -9.67
C SER A 134 3.26 12.28 -10.70
N ASN A 135 2.79 12.07 -11.93
CA ASN A 135 3.53 11.74 -13.15
C ASN A 135 2.64 11.97 -14.38
N THR A 136 3.25 11.92 -15.56
CA THR A 136 2.57 12.11 -16.85
C THR A 136 1.48 11.06 -17.07
N GLU A 137 1.72 9.81 -16.71
CA GLU A 137 0.73 8.74 -16.93
C GLU A 137 -0.57 8.95 -16.15
N SER A 138 -0.50 9.56 -14.95
CA SER A 138 -1.73 9.87 -14.19
C SER A 138 -2.50 11.04 -14.80
N HIS A 139 -1.80 11.98 -15.44
CA HIS A 139 -2.40 13.09 -16.19
C HIS A 139 -3.05 12.58 -17.48
N ASP A 140 -2.36 11.73 -18.24
CA ASP A 140 -2.88 11.17 -19.49
C ASP A 140 -4.20 10.39 -19.26
N VAL A 141 -4.29 9.64 -18.15
CA VAL A 141 -5.53 8.94 -17.75
C VAL A 141 -6.66 9.94 -17.47
N TYR A 142 -6.34 11.06 -16.81
CA TYR A 142 -7.32 12.10 -16.52
C TYR A 142 -7.81 12.79 -17.79
N ASP A 143 -6.90 13.18 -18.68
CA ASP A 143 -7.22 13.84 -19.95
C ASP A 143 -8.08 12.94 -20.83
N LYS A 144 -7.68 11.67 -20.99
CA LYS A 144 -8.44 10.69 -21.77
C LYS A 144 -9.86 10.48 -21.22
N ALA A 145 -10.01 10.36 -19.90
CA ALA A 145 -11.33 10.23 -19.28
C ALA A 145 -12.19 11.48 -19.50
N CYS A 146 -11.61 12.68 -19.41
CA CYS A 146 -12.31 13.93 -19.68
C CYS A 146 -12.75 14.04 -21.15
N GLU A 147 -11.92 13.58 -22.09
CA GLU A 147 -12.25 13.54 -23.52
C GLU A 147 -13.39 12.55 -23.81
N GLU A 148 -13.34 11.35 -23.24
CA GLU A 148 -14.38 10.33 -23.42
C GLU A 148 -15.74 10.79 -22.86
N VAL A 149 -15.73 11.45 -21.70
CA VAL A 149 -16.95 12.07 -21.12
C VAL A 149 -17.51 13.14 -22.07
N LYS A 150 -16.67 14.05 -22.58
CA LYS A 150 -17.12 15.08 -23.54
C LYS A 150 -17.71 14.48 -24.81
N ASN A 151 -17.08 13.44 -25.36
CA ASN A 151 -17.59 12.76 -26.55
C ASN A 151 -18.97 12.15 -26.27
N LYS A 152 -19.16 11.52 -25.12
CA LYS A 152 -20.43 10.90 -24.71
C LYS A 152 -21.52 11.91 -24.37
N ASP A 153 -21.17 13.06 -23.79
CA ASP A 153 -22.10 14.18 -23.59
C ASP A 153 -22.64 14.69 -24.95
N THR A 154 -21.78 14.79 -25.98
CA THR A 154 -22.22 15.21 -27.32
C THR A 154 -23.11 14.19 -28.02
N GLU A 155 -22.86 12.89 -27.82
CA GLU A 155 -23.69 11.80 -28.35
C GLU A 155 -25.08 11.74 -27.69
N THR A 156 -25.14 12.00 -26.39
CA THR A 156 -26.39 11.89 -25.60
C THR A 156 -27.21 13.17 -25.55
N GLN A 157 -26.69 14.28 -26.08
CA GLN A 157 -27.32 15.61 -26.04
C GLN A 157 -27.71 16.05 -24.61
N GLY A 158 -26.89 15.70 -23.61
CA GLY A 158 -27.12 16.05 -22.21
C GLY A 158 -25.93 15.64 -21.33
N PRO A 159 -25.85 16.17 -20.09
CA PRO A 159 -24.79 15.80 -19.16
C PRO A 159 -24.96 14.35 -18.70
N LEU A 160 -23.87 13.58 -18.73
CA LEU A 160 -23.84 12.22 -18.19
C LEU A 160 -24.05 12.18 -16.67
N SER A 161 -24.69 11.12 -16.20
CA SER A 161 -24.76 10.80 -14.77
C SER A 161 -23.40 10.35 -14.23
N ASP A 162 -23.22 10.43 -12.90
CA ASP A 162 -22.01 9.98 -12.23
C ASP A 162 -21.70 8.49 -12.48
N GLU A 163 -22.73 7.65 -12.59
CA GLU A 163 -22.56 6.23 -12.93
C GLU A 163 -22.00 6.04 -14.34
N GLN A 164 -22.46 6.84 -15.31
CA GLN A 164 -21.97 6.78 -16.67
C GLN A 164 -20.51 7.26 -16.76
N ARG A 165 -20.17 8.34 -16.05
CA ARG A 165 -18.81 8.85 -15.93
C ARG A 165 -17.88 7.83 -15.27
N HIS A 166 -18.35 7.16 -14.22
CA HIS A 166 -17.62 6.07 -13.57
C HIS A 166 -17.32 4.92 -14.53
N ASN A 167 -18.32 4.48 -15.29
CA ASN A 167 -18.14 3.39 -16.25
C ASN A 167 -17.13 3.75 -17.34
N ILE A 168 -17.16 4.98 -17.85
CA ILE A 168 -16.18 5.50 -18.80
C ILE A 168 -14.78 5.43 -18.19
N PHE A 169 -14.61 5.98 -16.98
CA PHE A 169 -13.33 6.01 -16.29
C PHE A 169 -12.72 4.61 -16.03
N GLN A 170 -13.55 3.59 -15.79
CA GLN A 170 -13.06 2.21 -15.63
C GLN A 170 -12.57 1.57 -16.94
N THR A 171 -12.97 2.09 -18.10
CA THR A 171 -12.59 1.58 -19.43
C THR A 171 -11.42 2.32 -20.08
N THR A 172 -11.04 3.47 -19.51
CA THR A 172 -9.95 4.34 -19.94
C THR A 172 -8.57 3.72 -19.66
#